data_AF-A0A9D6XWU3-F1
#
_entry.id   AF-A0A9D6XWU3-F1
#
_cell.length_a   1.000
_cell.length_b   1.000
_cell.length_c   1.000
_cell.angle_alpha   90.00
_cell.angle_beta   90.00
_cell.angle_gamma   90.00
#
_symmetry.space_group_name_H-M   'P 1'
#
loop_
_entity.id
_entity.type
_entity.pdbx_description
1 polymer ?
#
loop_
_entity_poly.entity_id
_entity_poly.type
_entity_poly.pdbx_seq_one_letter_code
_entity_poly.pdbx_strand_id
1 'polypeptide(L)'
;MDRILPDPLLSQLSEFVAARVGLHFPSERWRDLERAIVSAAKDFDYQDPQSCIHSLLSSPLSRRQIEILASHLTVGETYFFREKASFESLEKYVLPELVRARRETGRCLRIWSAGCSTGEEP
;
A
#
# COMPACT_ATOMS: atom_id res chain seq x y z
N MET A 1 16.53 -11.69 -18.31
CA MET A 1 15.49 -10.66 -18.51
C MET A 1 15.75 -9.64 -17.45
N ASP A 2 16.42 -8.58 -17.89
CA ASP A 2 17.48 -7.94 -17.11
C ASP A 2 16.93 -6.73 -16.35
N ARG A 3 17.46 -6.51 -15.15
CA ARG A 3 17.18 -5.31 -14.36
C ARG A 3 17.64 -4.09 -15.18
N ILE A 4 16.79 -3.07 -15.23
CA ILE A 4 17.04 -1.80 -15.94
C ILE A 4 17.84 -0.86 -15.03
N LEU A 5 17.66 -0.99 -13.70
CA LEU A 5 18.29 -0.15 -12.68
C LEU A 5 19.42 -0.87 -11.93
N PRO A 6 20.51 -0.17 -11.56
CA PRO A 6 21.58 -0.73 -10.73
C PRO A 6 21.11 -1.09 -9.31
N ASP A 7 21.59 -2.22 -8.79
CA ASP A 7 21.30 -2.69 -7.42
C ASP A 7 21.58 -1.64 -6.32
N PRO A 8 22.70 -0.88 -6.35
CA PRO A 8 22.94 0.18 -5.35
C PRO A 8 21.86 1.27 -5.37
N LEU A 9 21.34 1.60 -6.56
CA LEU A 9 20.30 2.62 -6.71
C LEU A 9 18.96 2.12 -6.18
N LEU A 10 18.63 0.85 -6.39
CA LEU A 10 17.43 0.21 -5.84
C LEU A 10 17.47 0.10 -4.31
N SER A 11 18.65 -0.16 -3.74
CA SER A 11 18.85 -0.16 -2.28
C SER A 11 18.56 1.23 -1.69
N GLN A 12 19.16 2.28 -2.26
CA GLN A 12 18.94 3.67 -1.81
C GLN A 12 17.48 4.09 -1.95
N LEU A 13 16.83 3.72 -3.07
CA LEU A 13 15.42 3.99 -3.28
C LEU A 13 14.54 3.27 -2.24
N SER A 14 14.83 2.00 -1.92
CA SER A 14 14.08 1.24 -0.92
C SER A 14 14.17 1.89 0.47
N GLU A 15 15.37 2.28 0.90
CA GLU A 15 15.58 2.99 2.17
C GLU A 15 14.84 4.33 2.19
N PHE A 16 14.90 5.07 1.09
CA PHE A 16 14.20 6.35 0.96
C PHE A 16 12.67 6.19 1.05
N VAL A 17 12.12 5.21 0.34
CA VAL A 17 10.68 4.91 0.38
C VAL A 17 10.26 4.46 1.78
N ALA A 18 11.07 3.65 2.46
CA ALA A 18 10.82 3.27 3.85
C ALA A 18 10.82 4.48 4.78
N ALA A 19 11.77 5.41 4.64
CA ALA A 19 11.90 6.58 5.49
C ALA A 19 10.83 7.66 5.23
N ARG A 20 10.37 7.83 3.99
CA ARG A 20 9.46 8.91 3.58
C ARG A 20 8.01 8.49 3.40
N VAL A 21 7.79 7.28 2.92
CA VAL A 21 6.45 6.72 2.60
C VAL A 21 6.05 5.65 3.63
N GLY A 22 7.00 5.04 4.34
CA GLY A 22 6.74 3.98 5.32
C GLY A 22 6.56 2.59 4.71
N LEU A 23 6.83 2.42 3.42
CA LEU A 23 6.73 1.13 2.73
C LEU A 23 8.12 0.48 2.62
N HIS A 24 8.23 -0.75 3.12
CA HIS A 24 9.50 -1.50 3.09
C HIS A 24 9.55 -2.49 1.92
N PHE A 25 10.60 -2.38 1.09
CA PHE A 25 10.82 -3.25 -0.07
C PHE A 25 12.16 -4.00 0.07
N PRO A 26 12.16 -5.25 0.57
CA PRO A 26 13.39 -6.03 0.68
C PRO A 26 13.89 -6.45 -0.71
N SER A 27 15.12 -6.98 -0.79
CA SER A 27 15.81 -7.34 -2.04
C SER A 27 15.01 -8.23 -2.98
N GLU A 28 14.18 -9.12 -2.42
CA GLU A 28 13.34 -10.06 -3.16
C GLU A 28 12.24 -9.33 -3.93
N ARG A 29 11.80 -8.16 -3.43
CA ARG A 29 10.75 -7.32 -4.02
C ARG A 29 11.30 -6.14 -4.84
N TRP A 30 12.61 -6.06 -5.07
CA TRP A 30 13.18 -4.98 -5.89
C TRP A 30 12.65 -4.94 -7.32
N ARG A 31 12.19 -6.07 -7.87
CA ARG A 31 11.50 -6.08 -9.17
C ARG A 31 10.16 -5.34 -9.14
N ASP A 32 9.44 -5.39 -8.02
CA ASP A 32 8.19 -4.65 -7.87
C ASP A 32 8.49 -3.15 -7.70
N LEU A 33 9.49 -2.82 -6.88
CA LEU A 33 9.96 -1.46 -6.67
C LEU A 33 10.42 -0.80 -7.99
N GLU A 34 11.22 -1.54 -8.79
CA GLU A 34 11.68 -1.12 -10.11
C GLU A 34 10.52 -0.86 -11.08
N ARG A 35 9.54 -1.78 -11.15
CA ARG A 35 8.37 -1.58 -12.02
C ARG A 35 7.54 -0.37 -11.58
N ALA A 36 7.32 -0.20 -10.28
CA ALA A 36 6.56 0.90 -9.73
C ALA A 36 7.24 2.26 -10.01
N ILE A 37 8.56 2.37 -9.82
CA ILE A 37 9.27 3.62 -10.07
C ILE A 37 9.36 3.96 -11.56
N VAL A 38 9.51 2.96 -12.43
CA VAL A 38 9.48 3.15 -13.89
C VAL A 38 8.09 3.63 -14.35
N SER A 39 7.02 3.15 -13.73
CA SER A 39 5.66 3.62 -13.98
C SER A 39 5.47 5.06 -13.46
N ALA A 40 5.84 5.33 -12.21
CA ALA A 40 5.72 6.64 -11.57
C ALA A 40 6.56 7.73 -12.27
N ALA A 41 7.73 7.38 -12.82
CA ALA A 41 8.58 8.32 -13.56
C ALA A 41 7.84 8.97 -14.74
N LYS A 42 6.94 8.23 -15.40
CA LYS A 42 6.11 8.76 -16.50
C LYS A 42 5.15 9.83 -16.02
N ASP A 43 4.55 9.65 -14.85
CA ASP A 43 3.60 10.60 -14.24
C ASP A 43 4.31 11.85 -13.67
N PHE A 44 5.63 11.78 -13.50
CA PHE A 44 6.50 12.90 -13.17
C PHE A 44 7.09 13.60 -14.39
N ASP A 45 6.70 13.21 -15.61
CA ASP A 45 7.24 13.71 -16.88
C ASP A 45 8.75 13.44 -17.08
N TYR A 46 9.30 12.42 -16.40
CA TYR A 46 10.69 11.97 -16.62
C TYR A 46 10.72 10.87 -17.69
N GLN A 47 11.56 11.06 -18.71
CA GLN A 47 11.80 10.03 -19.74
C GLN A 47 12.79 8.95 -19.28
N ASP A 48 13.63 9.28 -18.30
CA ASP A 48 14.64 8.38 -17.74
C ASP A 48 14.36 8.09 -16.25
N PRO A 49 14.12 6.81 -15.87
CA PRO A 49 13.89 6.42 -14.49
C PRO A 49 15.06 6.71 -13.55
N GLN A 50 16.32 6.66 -14.02
CA GLN A 50 17.48 6.94 -13.17
C GLN A 50 17.52 8.41 -12.76
N SER A 51 17.32 9.31 -13.72
CA SER A 51 17.20 10.75 -13.50
C SER A 51 16.07 11.09 -12.54
N CYS A 52 14.93 10.38 -12.64
CA CYS A 52 13.83 10.52 -11.70
C CYS A 52 14.26 10.16 -10.27
N ILE A 53 14.91 9.00 -10.07
CA ILE A 53 15.38 8.57 -8.74
C ILE A 53 16.37 9.58 -8.15
N HIS A 54 17.35 10.04 -8.93
CA HIS A 54 18.31 11.05 -8.46
C HIS A 54 17.61 12.35 -8.04
N SER A 55 16.61 12.80 -8.79
CA SER A 55 15.81 13.97 -8.44
C SER A 55 15.06 13.77 -7.12
N LEU A 56 14.38 12.63 -6.96
CA LEU A 56 13.66 12.27 -5.73
C LEU A 56 14.56 12.16 -4.50
N LEU A 57 15.78 11.65 -4.65
CA LEU A 57 16.75 11.53 -3.55
C LEU A 57 17.40 12.88 -3.18
N SER A 58 17.49 13.81 -4.12
CA SER A 58 18.16 15.11 -3.94
C SER A 58 17.34 16.16 -3.19
N SER A 59 16.01 16.01 -3.16
CA SER A 59 15.08 17.04 -2.69
C SER A 59 13.95 16.45 -1.85
N PRO A 60 13.36 17.21 -0.91
CA PRO A 60 12.14 16.79 -0.23
C PRO A 60 11.01 16.53 -1.22
N LEU A 61 10.29 15.42 -1.05
CA LEU A 61 9.13 15.12 -1.89
C LEU A 61 8.02 16.14 -1.65
N SER A 62 7.48 16.69 -2.74
CA SER A 62 6.22 17.43 -2.70
C SER A 62 5.06 16.49 -2.40
N ARG A 63 3.95 17.04 -1.90
CA ARG A 63 2.72 16.27 -1.64
C ARG A 63 2.25 15.48 -2.86
N ARG A 64 2.27 16.10 -4.04
CA ARG A 64 1.93 15.45 -5.33
C ARG A 64 2.83 14.26 -5.63
N GLN A 65 4.13 14.37 -5.36
CA GLN A 65 5.07 13.27 -5.57
C GLN A 65 4.84 12.11 -4.62
N ILE A 66 4.51 12.40 -3.36
CA ILE A 66 4.14 11.36 -2.39
C ILE A 66 2.88 10.63 -2.83
N GLU A 67 1.85 11.36 -3.29
CA GLU A 67 0.59 10.77 -3.76
C GLU A 67 0.80 9.86 -4.98
N ILE A 68 1.58 10.29 -5.98
CA ILE A 68 1.91 9.47 -7.15
C ILE A 68 2.76 8.26 -6.77
N LEU A 69 3.80 8.42 -5.93
CA LEU A 69 4.60 7.29 -5.47
C LEU A 69 3.75 6.29 -4.69
N ALA A 70 2.87 6.78 -3.81
CA ALA A 70 1.96 5.93 -3.06
C ALA A 70 1.04 5.14 -3.99
N SER A 71 0.46 5.75 -5.03
CA SER A 71 -0.44 5.04 -5.96
C SER A 71 0.24 3.93 -6.76
N HIS A 72 1.53 4.07 -7.08
CA HIS A 72 2.29 3.05 -7.83
C HIS A 72 2.98 2.02 -6.93
N LEU A 73 3.38 2.40 -5.71
CA LEU A 73 4.07 1.53 -4.75
C LEU A 73 3.12 0.75 -3.85
N THR A 74 1.90 1.25 -3.63
CA THR A 74 0.85 0.47 -2.99
C THR A 74 0.18 -0.40 -4.04
N VAL A 75 -0.01 -1.68 -3.70
CA VAL A 75 -0.87 -2.54 -4.51
C VAL A 75 -2.28 -1.99 -4.34
N GLY A 76 -2.77 -1.26 -5.34
CA GLY A 76 -4.15 -0.82 -5.44
C GLY A 76 -5.09 -2.01 -5.68
N GLU A 77 -5.15 -2.96 -4.76
CA GLU A 77 -6.17 -3.99 -4.72
C GLU A 77 -7.20 -3.59 -3.66
N THR A 78 -8.01 -2.59 -3.98
CA THR A 78 -9.35 -2.47 -3.40
C THR A 78 -10.34 -2.86 -4.47
N TYR A 79 -10.56 -4.16 -4.61
CA TYR A 79 -11.78 -4.66 -5.23
C TYR A 79 -12.73 -5.05 -4.10
N PHE A 80 -13.96 -4.57 -4.15
CA PHE A 80 -15.06 -5.02 -3.30
C PHE A 80 -15.16 -6.56 -3.32
N PHE A 81 -15.37 -7.20 -2.16
CA PHE A 81 -15.62 -8.65 -1.99
C PHE A 81 -14.44 -9.63 -2.23
N ARG A 82 -13.21 -9.31 -1.81
CA ARG A 82 -12.05 -10.22 -2.04
C ARG A 82 -12.13 -11.56 -1.27
N GLU A 83 -12.81 -11.61 -0.12
CA GLU A 83 -13.05 -12.86 0.62
C GLU A 83 -14.50 -12.98 1.11
N LYS A 84 -15.42 -13.35 0.20
CA LYS A 84 -16.82 -13.65 0.57
C LYS A 84 -16.92 -14.67 1.72
N ALA A 85 -16.00 -15.62 1.78
CA ALA A 85 -15.94 -16.63 2.84
C ALA A 85 -15.67 -16.04 4.24
N SER A 86 -14.87 -14.97 4.34
CA SER A 86 -14.57 -14.31 5.60
C SER A 86 -15.76 -13.49 6.10
N PHE A 87 -16.50 -12.81 5.20
CA PHE A 87 -17.77 -12.17 5.54
C PHE A 87 -18.87 -13.18 5.91
N GLU A 88 -18.98 -14.29 5.19
CA GLU A 88 -19.92 -15.36 5.55
C GLU A 88 -19.60 -15.98 6.91
N SER A 89 -18.31 -16.11 7.26
CA SER A 89 -17.91 -16.62 8.57
C SER A 89 -18.22 -15.63 9.69
N LEU A 90 -18.01 -14.33 9.42
CA LEU A 90 -18.38 -13.26 10.33
C LEU A 90 -19.90 -13.26 10.59
N GLU A 91 -20.72 -13.39 9.55
CA GLU A 91 -22.19 -13.43 9.65
C GLU A 91 -22.71 -14.69 10.34
N LYS A 92 -22.20 -15.86 9.96
CA LYS A 92 -22.75 -17.15 10.41
C LYS A 92 -22.28 -17.56 11.80
N TYR A 93 -21.06 -17.17 12.20
CA TYR A 93 -20.45 -17.69 13.43
C TYR A 93 -20.13 -16.59 14.44
N VAL A 94 -19.46 -15.51 14.00
CA VAL A 94 -18.91 -14.52 14.93
C VAL A 94 -19.98 -13.56 15.45
N LEU A 95 -20.81 -12.99 14.56
CA LEU A 95 -21.86 -12.04 14.94
C LEU A 95 -22.93 -12.66 15.87
N PRO A 96 -23.46 -13.86 15.62
CA PRO A 96 -24.47 -14.47 16.50
C PRO A 96 -23.95 -14.73 17.92
N GLU A 97 -22.69 -15.17 18.05
CA GLU A 97 -22.06 -15.41 19.35
C GLU A 97 -21.83 -14.10 20.11
N LEU A 98 -21.31 -13.06 19.44
CA LEU A 98 -21.07 -11.76 20.05
C LEU A 98 -22.38 -11.06 20.47
N VAL A 99 -23.43 -11.16 19.66
CA VAL A 99 -24.76 -10.63 20.00
C VAL A 99 -25.35 -11.38 21.20
N ARG A 100 -25.23 -12.71 21.24
CA ARG A 100 -25.70 -13.51 22.38
C ARG A 100 -24.96 -13.16 23.67
N ALA A 101 -23.63 -13.05 23.62
CA ALA A 101 -22.81 -12.71 24.78
C ALA A 101 -23.07 -11.27 25.30
N ARG A 102 -23.42 -10.32 24.42
CA ARG A 102 -23.66 -8.93 24.84
C ARG A 102 -25.12 -8.61 25.16
N ARG A 103 -26.09 -9.44 24.76
CA ARG A 103 -27.52 -9.27 25.08
C ARG A 103 -27.77 -9.14 26.59
N GLU A 104 -26.98 -9.81 27.41
CA GLU A 104 -27.09 -9.77 28.87
C GLU A 104 -26.64 -8.42 29.48
N THR A 105 -25.84 -7.64 28.74
CA THR A 105 -25.25 -6.38 29.23
C THR A 105 -25.84 -5.13 28.58
N GLY A 106 -26.68 -5.27 27.54
CA GLY A 106 -27.30 -4.14 26.82
C GLY A 106 -26.34 -3.24 26.04
N ARG A 107 -25.08 -3.65 25.84
CA ARG A 107 -24.03 -2.82 25.20
C ARG A 107 -23.95 -3.02 23.70
N CYS A 108 -23.88 -1.92 22.94
CA CYS A 108 -23.68 -1.94 21.49
C CYS A 108 -22.34 -2.59 21.08
N LEU A 109 -22.35 -3.26 19.93
CA LEU A 109 -21.14 -3.77 19.28
C LEU A 109 -20.35 -2.60 18.69
N ARG A 110 -19.03 -2.60 18.92
CA ARG A 110 -18.08 -1.66 18.32
C ARG A 110 -17.10 -2.50 17.52
N ILE A 111 -17.07 -2.31 16.21
CA ILE A 111 -16.14 -2.97 15.29
C ILE A 111 -15.14 -1.90 14.87
N TRP A 112 -13.86 -2.28 14.82
CA TRP A 112 -12.79 -1.42 14.31
C TRP A 112 -12.18 -2.10 13.07
N SER A 113 -12.36 -1.51 11.90
CA SER A 113 -11.62 -1.89 10.69
C SER A 113 -10.30 -1.12 10.68
N ALA A 114 -9.18 -1.84 10.69
CA ALA A 114 -7.84 -1.28 10.68
C ALA A 114 -7.24 -1.46 9.28
N GLY A 115 -6.96 -0.36 8.57
CA GLY A 115 -6.49 -0.38 7.17
C GLY A 115 -7.51 0.12 6.14
N CYS A 116 -8.48 0.95 6.55
CA CYS A 116 -9.44 1.55 5.63
C CYS A 116 -8.73 2.54 4.70
N SER A 117 -8.60 2.19 3.42
CA SER A 117 -8.11 3.10 2.39
C SER A 117 -9.17 4.21 2.14
N THR A 118 -10.06 4.07 1.16
CA THR A 118 -11.02 5.13 0.77
C THR A 118 -12.36 5.11 1.49
N GLY A 119 -12.54 4.28 2.53
CA GLY A 119 -13.77 4.29 3.33
C GLY A 119 -14.97 3.55 2.73
N GLU A 120 -14.74 2.58 1.83
CA GLU A 120 -15.79 1.75 1.22
C GLU A 120 -16.05 0.43 1.96
N GLU A 121 -16.08 0.47 3.29
CA GLU A 121 -16.65 -0.60 4.12
C GLU A 121 -17.67 -0.01 5.11
N PRO A 122 -18.97 -0.06 4.79
CA PRO A 122 -20.06 -0.07 5.78
C PRO A 122 -20.38 -1.50 6.28
#